data_AF-A0A1S3K181-F1
#
_entry.id   AF-A0A1S3K181-F1
#
_cell.length_a   1.000
_cell.length_b   1.000
_cell.length_c   1.000
_cell.angle_alpha   90.00
_cell.angle_beta   90.00
_cell.angle_gamma   90.00
#
_symmetry.space_group_name_H-M   'P 1'
#
loop_
_entity.id
_entity.type
_entity.pdbx_description
1 polymer ?
#
loop_
_entity_poly.entity_id
_entity_poly.type
_entity_poly.pdbx_seq_one_letter_code
_entity_poly.pdbx_strand_id
1 'polypeptide(L)'
;MERCCCCCNLRQGSWASSILTLVIGILSLAWYIYEAVAVSERDRQGAGSYFGVNTGGGWAFYLGIIFAAFIVVASVLLMIGISKNNRVWFWPWFVATLALCVFELIAIIFYIIVAIDAPGYWLSVVIGLLILALFIYALVGVIYFYKQLGNTMRS
;
A
#
# COMPACT_ATOMS: atom_id res chain seq x y z
N MET A 1 -9.13 -3.23 28.40
CA MET A 1 -8.58 -2.90 27.07
C MET A 1 -7.87 -4.14 26.56
N GLU A 2 -8.33 -4.69 25.43
CA GLU A 2 -7.71 -5.85 24.82
C GLU A 2 -6.30 -5.48 24.31
N ARG A 3 -5.32 -6.37 24.53
CA ARG A 3 -3.92 -6.19 24.10
C ARG A 3 -3.74 -6.95 22.80
N CYS A 4 -3.09 -6.33 21.80
CA CYS A 4 -2.61 -7.07 20.63
C CYS A 4 -1.21 -7.61 20.93
N CYS A 5 -0.86 -8.77 20.36
CA CYS A 5 0.37 -9.53 20.63
C CYS A 5 1.62 -8.64 20.82
N CYS A 6 2.42 -8.95 21.84
CA CYS A 6 3.68 -8.28 22.23
C CYS A 6 3.56 -6.90 22.94
N CYS A 7 2.57 -6.76 23.84
CA CYS A 7 2.54 -5.71 24.90
C CYS A 7 2.03 -4.31 24.51
N CYS A 8 1.57 -4.08 23.28
CA CYS A 8 1.04 -2.77 22.87
C CYS A 8 -0.50 -2.72 22.87
N ASN A 9 -1.05 -1.54 23.20
CA ASN A 9 -2.49 -1.28 23.10
C ASN A 9 -2.94 -1.37 21.62
N LEU A 10 -4.11 -1.96 21.34
CA LEU A 10 -4.70 -2.03 19.98
C LEU A 10 -4.73 -0.67 19.25
N ARG A 11 -4.93 0.40 20.02
CA ARG A 11 -4.87 1.78 19.53
C ARG A 11 -3.48 2.15 19.01
N GLN A 12 -2.41 1.81 19.74
CA GLN A 12 -1.03 2.07 19.31
C GLN A 12 -0.67 1.25 18.06
N GLY A 13 -1.10 -0.02 17.99
CA GLY A 13 -0.90 -0.85 16.80
C GLY A 13 -1.60 -0.29 15.55
N SER A 14 -2.81 0.23 15.72
CA SER A 14 -3.55 0.88 14.63
C SER A 14 -2.89 2.19 14.18
N TRP A 15 -2.35 2.98 15.12
CA TRP A 15 -1.54 4.16 14.81
C TRP A 15 -0.27 3.82 14.04
N ALA A 16 0.48 2.82 14.50
CA ALA A 16 1.70 2.36 13.81
C ALA A 16 1.39 1.89 12.39
N SER A 17 0.30 1.14 12.21
CA SER A 17 -0.18 0.67 10.89
C SER A 17 -0.55 1.83 9.97
N SER A 18 -1.20 2.86 10.51
CA SER A 18 -1.56 4.07 9.77
C SER A 18 -0.34 4.89 9.36
N ILE A 19 0.68 4.99 10.22
CA ILE A 19 1.93 5.68 9.91
C ILE A 19 2.70 4.91 8.84
N LEU A 20 2.76 3.58 8.96
CA LEU A 20 3.44 2.73 8.00
C LEU A 20 2.83 2.86 6.61
N THR A 21 1.50 2.77 6.50
CA THR A 21 0.79 2.94 5.22
C THR A 21 0.95 4.36 4.65
N LEU A 22 1.00 5.39 5.50
CA LEU A 22 1.29 6.76 5.07
C LEU A 22 2.70 6.88 4.47
N VAL A 23 3.72 6.36 5.15
CA VAL A 23 5.12 6.41 4.69
C VAL A 23 5.27 5.68 3.36
N ILE A 24 4.70 4.47 3.25
CA ILE A 24 4.72 3.70 2.00
C ILE A 24 4.00 4.47 0.88
N GLY A 25 2.84 5.07 1.17
CA GLY A 25 2.10 5.89 0.21
C GLY A 25 2.90 7.07 -0.31
N ILE A 26 3.60 7.79 0.57
CA ILE A 26 4.45 8.93 0.19
C ILE A 26 5.64 8.49 -0.65
N LEU A 27 6.34 7.42 -0.26
CA LEU A 27 7.46 6.87 -1.03
C LEU A 27 7.03 6.39 -2.40
N SER A 28 5.88 5.70 -2.48
CA SER A 28 5.30 5.24 -3.74
C SER A 28 4.93 6.42 -4.64
N LEU A 29 4.33 7.47 -4.06
CA LEU A 29 3.96 8.68 -4.80
C LEU A 29 5.20 9.39 -5.37
N ALA A 30 6.26 9.53 -4.57
CA ALA A 30 7.53 10.10 -5.04
C ALA A 30 8.14 9.26 -6.18
N TRP A 31 8.11 7.93 -6.05
CA TRP A 31 8.59 7.01 -7.08
C TRP A 31 7.80 7.14 -8.39
N TYR A 32 6.47 7.11 -8.34
CA TYR A 32 5.65 7.25 -9.55
C TYR A 32 5.79 8.62 -10.22
N ILE A 33 5.96 9.70 -9.44
CA ILE A 33 6.25 11.02 -9.99
C ILE A 33 7.61 11.02 -10.71
N TYR A 34 8.64 10.45 -10.09
CA TYR A 34 9.96 10.35 -10.70
C TYR A 34 9.92 9.58 -12.03
N GLU A 35 9.28 8.42 -12.05
CA GLU A 35 9.11 7.61 -13.27
C GLU A 35 8.31 8.35 -14.34
N ALA A 36 7.22 9.04 -13.97
CA ALA A 36 6.43 9.83 -14.91
C ALA A 36 7.26 10.94 -15.56
N VAL A 37 8.13 11.62 -14.79
CA VAL A 37 9.05 12.63 -15.31
C VAL A 37 10.11 11.99 -16.22
N ALA A 38 10.75 10.91 -15.78
CA ALA A 38 11.79 10.22 -16.54
C ALA A 38 11.28 9.71 -17.89
N VAL A 39 10.06 9.16 -17.94
CA VAL A 39 9.42 8.73 -19.19
C VAL A 39 9.12 9.93 -20.09
N SER A 40 8.61 11.03 -19.54
CA SER A 40 8.33 12.24 -20.31
C SER A 40 9.59 12.86 -20.94
N GLU A 41 10.74 12.73 -20.28
CA GLU A 41 12.03 13.19 -20.80
C GLU A 41 12.57 12.27 -21.91
N ARG A 42 12.42 10.95 -21.75
CA ARG A 42 12.81 9.96 -22.78
C ARG A 42 11.99 10.09 -24.06
N ASP A 43 10.69 10.33 -23.93
CA ASP A 43 9.80 10.59 -25.07
C ASP A 43 10.19 11.89 -25.79
N ARG A 44 10.55 12.94 -25.04
CA ARG A 44 11.03 14.22 -25.60
C ARG A 44 12.36 14.10 -26.33
N GLN A 45 13.23 13.17 -25.93
CA GLN A 45 14.53 12.94 -26.55
C GLN A 45 14.47 12.02 -27.79
N GLY A 46 13.28 11.59 -28.22
CA GLY A 46 13.12 10.78 -29.43
C GLY A 46 13.65 9.34 -29.31
N ALA A 47 13.98 8.87 -28.11
CA ALA A 47 14.42 7.51 -27.82
C ALA A 47 13.25 6.52 -27.68
N GLY A 48 12.14 6.77 -28.38
CA GLY A 48 10.81 6.18 -28.16
C GLY A 48 10.63 4.72 -28.60
N SER A 49 11.68 3.92 -28.66
CA SER A 49 11.56 2.49 -28.95
C SER A 49 12.74 1.68 -28.43
N TYR A 50 12.73 1.36 -27.14
CA TYR A 50 13.39 0.14 -26.69
C TYR A 50 12.49 -1.05 -27.09
N PHE A 51 12.98 -1.91 -27.99
CA PHE A 51 12.38 -3.20 -28.38
C PHE A 51 11.06 -3.18 -29.18
N GLY A 52 10.68 -2.09 -29.86
CA GLY A 52 9.50 -2.10 -30.76
C GLY A 52 8.15 -2.32 -30.05
N VAL A 53 8.15 -2.42 -28.73
CA VAL A 53 6.95 -2.33 -27.90
C VAL A 53 6.72 -0.85 -27.67
N ASN A 54 5.67 -0.30 -28.27
CA ASN A 54 5.18 1.03 -27.89
C ASN A 54 5.06 1.05 -26.37
N THR A 55 5.89 1.85 -25.70
CA THR A 55 5.75 2.19 -24.27
C THR A 55 4.55 3.11 -24.09
N GLY A 56 3.38 2.66 -24.56
CA GLY A 56 2.09 3.25 -24.23
C GLY A 56 1.74 3.04 -22.75
N GLY A 57 2.73 3.02 -21.85
CA GLY A 57 2.62 2.81 -20.40
C GLY A 57 2.70 4.11 -19.59
N GLY A 58 2.79 5.29 -20.22
CA GLY A 58 2.74 6.58 -19.53
C GLY A 58 1.52 6.73 -18.62
N TRP A 59 0.35 6.26 -19.09
CA TRP A 59 -0.91 6.30 -18.32
C TRP A 59 -0.88 5.46 -17.05
N ALA A 60 -0.09 4.36 -17.02
CA ALA A 60 0.00 3.50 -15.84
C ALA A 60 0.68 4.24 -14.67
N PHE A 61 1.69 5.08 -14.94
CA PHE A 61 2.33 5.90 -13.91
C PHE A 61 1.37 6.95 -13.35
N TYR A 62 0.56 7.60 -14.19
CA TYR A 62 -0.46 8.54 -13.73
C TYR A 62 -1.54 7.87 -12.87
N LEU A 63 -1.98 6.66 -13.22
CA LEU A 63 -2.87 5.87 -12.36
C LEU A 63 -2.19 5.50 -11.03
N GLY A 64 -0.90 5.15 -11.06
CA GLY A 64 -0.10 4.91 -9.87
C GLY A 64 -0.05 6.11 -8.93
N ILE A 65 0.12 7.33 -9.47
CA ILE A 65 0.07 8.58 -8.70
C ILE A 65 -1.29 8.76 -8.03
N ILE A 66 -2.40 8.58 -8.77
CA ILE A 66 -3.76 8.73 -8.23
C ILE A 66 -3.99 7.73 -7.10
N PHE A 67 -3.58 6.47 -7.30
CA PHE A 67 -3.73 5.42 -6.31
C PHE A 67 -2.87 5.67 -5.06
N ALA A 68 -1.62 6.09 -5.22
CA ALA A 68 -0.74 6.44 -4.11
C ALA A 68 -1.28 7.65 -3.32
N ALA A 69 -1.80 8.67 -4.01
CA ALA A 69 -2.45 9.81 -3.37
C ALA A 69 -3.69 9.38 -2.57
N PHE A 70 -4.50 8.47 -3.12
CA PHE A 70 -5.65 7.90 -2.42
C PHE A 70 -5.24 7.15 -1.14
N ILE A 71 -4.16 6.36 -1.18
CA ILE A 71 -3.61 5.67 0.00
C ILE A 71 -3.16 6.67 1.07
N VAL A 72 -2.47 7.74 0.67
CA VAL A 72 -2.05 8.80 1.60
C VAL A 72 -3.26 9.43 2.28
N VAL A 73 -4.28 9.82 1.52
CA VAL A 73 -5.52 10.39 2.06
C VAL A 73 -6.22 9.37 2.98
N ALA A 74 -6.36 8.13 2.56
CA ALA A 74 -6.99 7.08 3.35
C ALA A 74 -6.25 6.82 4.68
N SER A 75 -4.91 6.90 4.67
CA SER A 75 -4.07 6.78 5.87
C SER A 75 -4.29 7.95 6.82
N VAL A 76 -4.39 9.18 6.32
CA VAL A 76 -4.74 10.35 7.14
C VAL A 76 -6.15 10.21 7.75
N LEU A 77 -7.12 9.74 6.96
CA LEU A 77 -8.48 9.51 7.44
C LEU A 77 -8.52 8.44 8.54
N LEU A 78 -7.72 7.38 8.41
CA LEU A 78 -7.57 6.38 9.47
C LEU A 78 -7.05 7.02 10.78
N MET A 79 -6.00 7.85 10.72
CA MET A 79 -5.48 8.56 11.90
C MET A 79 -6.55 9.44 12.56
N ILE A 80 -7.33 10.17 11.75
CA ILE A 80 -8.45 10.99 12.24
C ILE A 80 -9.52 10.09 12.88
N GLY A 81 -9.84 8.96 12.26
CA GLY A 81 -10.78 7.96 12.77
C GLY A 81 -10.37 7.40 14.13
N ILE A 82 -9.09 7.07 14.30
CA ILE A 82 -8.52 6.60 15.58
C ILE A 82 -8.50 7.72 16.64
N SER A 83 -8.32 8.97 16.23
CA SER A 83 -8.33 10.12 17.14
C SER A 83 -9.74 10.45 17.63
N LYS A 84 -10.73 10.36 16.73
CA LYS A 84 -12.14 10.64 17.01
C LYS A 84 -12.95 9.42 17.45
N ASN A 85 -12.33 8.24 17.57
CA ASN A 85 -12.99 6.96 17.85
C ASN A 85 -14.20 6.69 16.93
N ASN A 86 -14.15 7.18 15.68
CA ASN A 86 -15.26 7.08 14.74
C ASN A 86 -14.95 6.06 13.64
N ARG A 87 -15.75 5.00 13.62
CA ARG A 87 -15.64 3.84 12.72
C ARG A 87 -15.76 4.18 11.23
N VAL A 88 -16.51 5.22 10.86
CA VAL A 88 -16.80 5.51 9.44
C VAL A 88 -15.52 5.82 8.66
N TRP A 89 -14.55 6.48 9.31
CA TRP A 89 -13.29 6.90 8.70
C TRP A 89 -12.31 5.75 8.42
N PHE A 90 -12.61 4.53 8.88
CA PHE A 90 -11.77 3.35 8.66
C PHE A 90 -12.03 2.71 7.29
N TRP A 91 -13.23 2.91 6.73
CA TRP A 91 -13.64 2.28 5.47
C TRP A 91 -12.73 2.62 4.28
N PRO A 92 -12.38 3.90 4.02
CA PRO A 92 -11.49 4.24 2.92
C PRO A 92 -10.14 3.52 3.03
N TRP A 93 -9.60 3.44 4.24
CA TRP A 93 -8.33 2.74 4.49
C TRP A 93 -8.45 1.23 4.31
N PHE A 94 -9.53 0.60 4.77
CA PHE A 94 -9.75 -0.83 4.55
C PHE A 94 -9.79 -1.19 3.07
N VAL A 95 -10.53 -0.42 2.28
CA VAL A 95 -10.62 -0.65 0.83
C VAL A 95 -9.26 -0.45 0.17
N ALA A 96 -8.54 0.62 0.52
CA ALA A 96 -7.21 0.90 -0.02
C ALA A 96 -6.20 -0.21 0.31
N THR A 97 -6.12 -0.63 1.58
CA THR A 97 -5.18 -1.66 2.04
C THR A 97 -5.52 -3.03 1.47
N LEU A 98 -6.82 -3.35 1.32
CA LEU A 98 -7.22 -4.62 0.69
C LEU A 98 -6.86 -4.64 -0.80
N ALA A 99 -7.08 -3.53 -1.52
CA ALA A 99 -6.63 -3.41 -2.90
C ALA A 99 -5.11 -3.56 -3.00
N LEU A 100 -4.34 -2.93 -2.10
CA LEU A 100 -2.88 -3.08 -2.03
C LEU A 100 -2.46 -4.54 -1.83
N CYS A 101 -3.09 -5.27 -0.90
CA CYS A 101 -2.78 -6.69 -0.69
C CYS A 101 -3.01 -7.52 -1.97
N VAL A 102 -4.09 -7.24 -2.71
CA VAL A 102 -4.39 -7.93 -3.97
C VAL A 102 -3.35 -7.57 -5.05
N PHE A 103 -3.00 -6.29 -5.18
CA PHE A 103 -1.96 -5.85 -6.12
C PHE A 103 -0.60 -6.47 -5.80
N GLU A 104 -0.21 -6.51 -4.53
CA GLU A 104 1.04 -7.11 -4.07
C GLU A 104 1.05 -8.63 -4.36
N LEU A 105 -0.07 -9.32 -4.16
CA LEU A 105 -0.20 -10.73 -4.50
C LEU A 105 0.02 -10.98 -6.00
N ILE A 106 -0.58 -10.14 -6.85
CA ILE A 106 -0.40 -10.22 -8.31
C ILE A 106 1.07 -9.95 -8.68
N ALA A 107 1.69 -8.95 -8.06
CA ALA A 107 3.10 -8.62 -8.29
C ALA A 107 4.04 -9.77 -7.89
N ILE A 108 3.80 -10.40 -6.73
CA ILE A 108 4.56 -11.57 -6.29
C ILE A 108 4.45 -12.72 -7.30
N ILE A 109 3.25 -13.01 -7.80
CA ILE A 109 3.05 -14.06 -8.82
C ILE A 109 3.87 -13.73 -10.07
N PHE A 110 3.82 -12.48 -10.54
CA PHE A 110 4.61 -12.04 -11.69
C PHE A 110 6.11 -12.18 -11.44
N TYR A 111 6.61 -11.77 -10.27
CA TYR A 111 8.02 -11.93 -9.91
C TYR A 111 8.45 -13.39 -9.81
N ILE A 112 7.58 -14.29 -9.34
CA ILE A 112 7.88 -15.73 -9.32
C ILE A 112 8.07 -16.25 -10.75
N ILE A 113 7.19 -15.87 -11.69
CA ILE A 113 7.31 -16.28 -13.09
C ILE A 113 8.65 -15.81 -13.68
N VAL A 114 8.99 -14.53 -13.48
CA VAL A 114 10.26 -13.96 -13.98
C VAL A 114 11.48 -14.55 -13.27
N ALA A 115 11.37 -14.89 -11.99
CA ALA A 115 12.46 -15.46 -11.19
C ALA A 115 12.87 -16.88 -11.65
N ILE A 116 12.02 -17.57 -12.42
CA ILE A 116 12.37 -18.85 -13.06
C ILE A 116 13.50 -18.66 -14.06
N ASP A 117 13.43 -17.61 -14.88
CA ASP A 117 14.42 -17.34 -15.92
C ASP A 117 15.58 -16.47 -15.41
N ALA A 118 15.34 -15.66 -14.38
CA ALA A 118 16.31 -14.74 -13.81
C ALA A 118 16.34 -14.86 -12.27
N PRO A 119 17.22 -15.71 -11.70
CA PRO A 119 17.19 -16.02 -10.27
C PRO A 119 17.45 -14.83 -9.34
N GLY A 120 17.97 -13.70 -9.86
CA GLY A 120 18.11 -12.45 -9.08
C GLY A 120 16.78 -11.91 -8.54
N TYR A 121 15.64 -12.23 -9.17
CA TYR A 121 14.31 -11.77 -8.73
C TYR A 121 13.76 -12.53 -7.53
N TRP A 122 14.38 -13.63 -7.08
CA TRP A 122 13.98 -14.32 -5.84
C TRP A 122 14.06 -13.40 -4.61
N LEU A 123 15.01 -12.46 -4.60
CA LEU A 123 15.09 -11.46 -3.54
C LEU A 123 13.83 -10.58 -3.51
N SER A 124 13.34 -10.14 -4.66
CA SER A 124 12.11 -9.35 -4.80
C SER A 124 10.88 -10.14 -4.35
N VAL A 125 10.82 -11.44 -4.64
CA VAL A 125 9.74 -12.32 -4.15
C VAL A 125 9.72 -12.39 -2.63
N VAL A 126 10.88 -12.60 -1.99
CA VAL A 126 10.97 -12.66 -0.52
C VAL A 126 10.58 -11.33 0.11
N ILE A 127 11.06 -10.21 -0.44
CA ILE A 127 10.69 -8.87 0.03
C ILE A 127 9.18 -8.64 -0.10
N GLY A 128 8.58 -8.98 -1.24
CA GLY A 128 7.14 -8.84 -1.47
C GLY A 128 6.30 -9.67 -0.49
N LEU A 129 6.71 -10.91 -0.21
CA LEU A 129 6.05 -11.76 0.78
C LEU A 129 6.08 -11.15 2.20
N LEU A 130 7.21 -10.56 2.60
CA LEU A 130 7.31 -9.87 3.89
C LEU A 130 6.41 -8.63 3.96
N ILE A 131 6.36 -7.86 2.88
CA ILE A 131 5.49 -6.68 2.76
C ILE A 131 4.02 -7.10 2.84
N LEU A 132 3.62 -8.13 2.11
CA LEU A 132 2.26 -8.67 2.14
C LEU A 132 1.88 -9.16 3.55
N ALA A 133 2.76 -9.91 4.21
CA ALA A 133 2.53 -10.37 5.59
C ALA A 133 2.33 -9.19 6.56
N LEU A 134 3.11 -8.12 6.39
CA LEU A 134 3.01 -6.90 7.19
C LEU A 134 1.68 -6.17 6.96
N PHE A 135 1.21 -6.08 5.72
CA PHE A 135 -0.09 -5.50 5.41
C PHE A 135 -1.24 -6.32 5.96
N ILE A 136 -1.18 -7.65 5.86
CA ILE A 136 -2.19 -8.55 6.46
C ILE A 136 -2.22 -8.35 7.97
N TYR A 137 -1.06 -8.30 8.62
CA TYR A 137 -0.97 -8.05 10.06
C TYR A 137 -1.59 -6.71 10.47
N ALA A 138 -1.24 -5.63 9.75
CA ALA A 138 -1.82 -4.30 9.95
C ALA A 138 -3.34 -4.31 9.77
N LEU A 139 -3.84 -4.96 8.72
CA LEU A 139 -5.26 -5.05 8.40
C LEU A 139 -6.02 -5.78 9.52
N VAL A 140 -5.49 -6.92 9.99
CA VAL A 140 -6.06 -7.66 11.11
C VAL A 140 -6.12 -6.80 12.37
N GLY A 141 -5.03 -6.11 12.72
CA GLY A 141 -4.98 -5.22 13.88
C GLY A 141 -6.03 -4.11 13.85
N VAL A 142 -6.19 -3.46 12.69
CA VAL A 142 -7.19 -2.41 12.50
C VAL A 142 -8.63 -2.97 12.50
N ILE A 143 -8.87 -4.18 11.98
CA ILE A 143 -10.19 -4.86 12.09
C ILE A 143 -10.55 -5.11 13.55
N TYR A 144 -9.62 -5.62 14.35
CA TYR A 144 -9.89 -5.85 15.78
C TYR A 144 -10.20 -4.55 16.50
N PHE A 145 -9.45 -3.47 16.24
CA PHE A 145 -9.75 -2.16 16.81
C PHE A 145 -11.11 -1.61 16.34
N TYR A 146 -11.46 -1.79 15.06
CA TYR A 146 -12.76 -1.44 14.52
C TYR A 146 -13.89 -2.18 15.26
N LYS A 147 -13.75 -3.50 15.46
CA LYS A 147 -14.72 -4.30 16.23
C LYS A 147 -14.84 -3.82 17.67
N GLN A 148 -13.72 -3.52 18.33
CA GLN A 148 -13.72 -3.00 19.70
C GLN A 148 -14.54 -1.70 19.83
N LEU A 149 -14.36 -0.74 18.92
CA LEU A 149 -14.95 0.60 18.98
C LEU A 149 -16.47 0.67 19.11
N GLY A 150 -17.21 -0.35 18.69
CA GLY A 150 -18.67 -0.35 18.77
C GLY A 150 -19.25 -1.61 19.37
N ASN A 151 -18.41 -2.42 20.00
CA ASN A 151 -18.83 -3.06 21.24
C ASN A 151 -18.92 -1.98 22.34
N THR A 152 -17.99 -1.02 22.38
CA THR A 152 -18.03 0.11 23.34
C THR A 152 -19.23 1.05 23.15
N MET A 153 -19.75 1.22 21.92
CA MET A 153 -20.96 2.05 21.67
C MET A 153 -22.27 1.32 21.99
N ARG A 154 -22.24 0.03 22.31
CA ARG A 154 -23.43 -0.77 22.68
C ARG A 154 -23.58 -0.99 24.19
N SER A 155 -22.56 -0.65 24.98
CA SER A 155 -22.57 -0.65 26.45
C SER A 155 -22.87 0.74 26.99
#